data_AF-A0A2H1K438-F1
#
_entry.id   AF-A0A2H1K438-F1
#
_cell.length_a   1.000
_cell.length_b   1.000
_cell.length_c   1.000
_cell.angle_alpha   90.00
_cell.angle_beta   90.00
_cell.angle_gamma   90.00
#
_symmetry.space_group_name_H-M   'P 1'
#
loop_
_entity.id
_entity.type
_entity.pdbx_description
1 polymer ?
#
loop_
_entity_poly.entity_id
_entity_poly.type
_entity_poly.pdbx_seq_one_letter_code
_entity_poly.pdbx_strand_id
1 'polypeptide(L)'
;MYTEMRIPRLRAALWTSTRGDSASVADGAKHNCEAQEEWNVGNNEVLTSSQIFDAGIEDWRQLAGPIRARFPTDDFTQGLVFVNAIGEAAQKANHSPDIALTSTGVTVTLSSHGVGGVIDDDIALARRISELAAEAGLAADTASLMQAEFALDTGSGDRAASFYAALLGSEPAGVHSGGDLVDPTGQMNSLLWWQEPRENSRFPLPESAVPQSWHLDAWVSHDEAENRIAAALAAGGQLVSDKAAPSYWVLEDPDGNRACICAPMVH
;
A
#
# COMPACT_ATOMS: atom_id res chain seq x y z
N MET A 1 44.74 -2.44 25.69
CA MET A 1 43.38 -3.01 25.58
C MET A 1 42.47 -1.81 25.31
N TYR A 2 41.65 -1.89 24.25
CA TYR A 2 41.17 -0.82 23.36
C TYR A 2 42.08 -0.59 22.14
N THR A 3 41.62 -1.14 21.02
CA THR A 3 42.19 -1.03 19.67
C THR A 3 41.18 -0.26 18.83
N GLU A 4 41.57 0.90 18.31
CA GLU A 4 40.75 1.69 17.37
C GLU A 4 40.54 0.91 16.06
N MET A 5 39.28 0.77 15.63
CA MET A 5 38.94 0.22 14.31
C MET A 5 38.41 1.37 13.44
N ARG A 6 39.18 1.77 12.44
CA ARG A 6 38.82 2.78 11.43
C ARG A 6 37.84 2.19 10.42
N ILE A 7 36.72 2.87 10.22
CA ILE A 7 35.72 2.57 9.17
C ILE A 7 36.15 3.26 7.86
N PRO A 8 36.22 2.57 6.70
CA PRO A 8 36.55 3.21 5.43
C PRO A 8 35.34 3.97 4.84
N ARG A 9 35.61 5.18 4.32
CA ARG A 9 34.64 6.02 3.58
C ARG A 9 34.24 5.36 2.25
N LEU A 10 32.95 5.06 2.08
CA LEU A 10 32.35 4.71 0.79
C LEU A 10 32.14 5.98 -0.05
N ARG A 11 32.71 6.01 -1.25
CA ARG A 11 32.49 7.05 -2.27
C ARG A 11 31.24 6.70 -3.07
N ALA A 12 30.32 7.66 -3.20
CA ALA A 12 29.17 7.60 -4.09
C ALA A 12 29.63 7.53 -5.56
N ALA A 13 29.15 6.53 -6.30
CA ALA A 13 29.29 6.47 -7.75
C ALA A 13 28.03 7.08 -8.39
N LEU A 14 28.22 8.23 -9.03
CA LEU A 14 27.23 8.90 -9.87
C LEU A 14 27.05 8.10 -11.16
N TRP A 15 25.82 7.67 -11.45
CA TRP A 15 25.50 7.04 -12.73
C TRP A 15 24.99 8.10 -13.71
N THR A 16 25.81 8.48 -14.68
CA THR A 16 25.41 9.30 -15.83
C THR A 16 25.16 8.41 -17.03
N SER A 17 23.90 8.31 -17.47
CA SER A 17 23.50 7.62 -18.71
C SER A 17 23.85 8.47 -19.93
N THR A 18 24.80 8.01 -20.75
CA THR A 18 25.00 8.50 -22.12
C THR A 18 24.37 7.52 -23.11
N ARG A 19 23.35 7.99 -23.84
CA ARG A 19 22.84 7.33 -25.05
C ARG A 19 23.91 7.37 -26.14
N GLY A 20 24.17 6.23 -26.78
CA GLY A 20 25.00 6.11 -27.97
C GLY A 20 24.37 5.13 -28.95
N ASP A 21 23.98 5.63 -30.11
CA ASP A 21 23.55 4.85 -31.27
C ASP A 21 24.67 3.96 -31.81
N SER A 22 24.33 2.76 -32.30
CA SER A 22 24.96 2.19 -33.50
C SER A 22 24.16 1.02 -34.07
N ALA A 23 24.22 0.94 -35.39
CA ALA A 23 23.41 0.10 -36.27
C ALA A 23 23.92 -1.34 -36.45
N SER A 24 22.94 -2.21 -36.75
CA SER A 24 22.96 -3.45 -37.56
C SER A 24 24.22 -4.32 -37.64
N VAL A 25 24.08 -5.57 -37.20
CA VAL A 25 24.60 -6.76 -37.92
C VAL A 25 23.55 -7.86 -37.81
N ALA A 26 23.10 -8.36 -38.96
CA ALA A 26 22.26 -9.54 -39.07
C ALA A 26 23.15 -10.79 -39.11
N ASP A 27 22.82 -11.81 -38.32
CA ASP A 27 23.05 -13.19 -38.75
C ASP A 27 22.06 -14.15 -38.08
N GLY A 28 21.63 -15.15 -38.87
CA GLY A 28 20.47 -15.98 -38.60
C GLY A 28 20.71 -17.12 -37.61
N ALA A 29 19.76 -17.30 -36.70
CA ALA A 29 19.47 -18.58 -36.09
C ALA A 29 17.96 -18.70 -35.93
N LYS A 30 17.32 -19.43 -36.86
CA LYS A 30 15.91 -19.81 -36.75
C LYS A 30 15.76 -20.80 -35.59
N HIS A 31 15.31 -20.31 -34.44
CA HIS A 31 14.67 -21.14 -33.42
C HIS A 31 13.18 -20.87 -33.50
N ASN A 32 12.42 -21.92 -33.83
CA ASN A 32 10.97 -21.91 -33.81
C ASN A 32 10.49 -21.67 -32.38
N CYS A 33 10.07 -20.44 -32.09
CA CYS A 33 9.19 -20.11 -30.98
C CYS A 33 7.79 -19.92 -31.58
N GLU A 34 6.99 -20.98 -31.63
CA GLU A 34 5.55 -20.87 -31.89
C GLU A 34 4.78 -21.19 -30.60
N ALA A 35 3.72 -20.42 -30.40
CA ALA A 35 2.81 -20.30 -29.26
C ALA A 35 3.27 -19.35 -28.13
N GLN A 36 3.44 -18.06 -28.46
CA GLN A 36 3.07 -17.01 -27.51
C GLN A 36 1.54 -16.86 -27.63
N GLU A 37 0.80 -17.28 -26.61
CA GLU A 37 -0.58 -16.85 -26.43
C GLU A 37 -0.55 -15.32 -26.38
N GLU A 38 -1.25 -14.68 -27.33
CA GLU A 38 -1.43 -13.24 -27.38
C GLU A 38 -2.13 -12.81 -26.08
N TRP A 39 -1.38 -12.26 -25.13
CA TRP A 39 -1.95 -11.43 -24.09
C TRP A 39 -2.47 -10.18 -24.80
N ASN A 40 -3.78 -10.16 -25.07
CA ASN A 40 -4.46 -8.96 -25.53
C ASN A 40 -4.17 -7.86 -24.52
N VAL A 41 -3.55 -6.77 -24.97
CA VAL A 41 -3.42 -5.55 -24.15
C VAL A 41 -4.84 -5.11 -23.81
N GLY A 42 -5.23 -5.30 -22.55
CA GLY A 42 -6.59 -5.05 -22.09
C GLY A 42 -7.01 -3.59 -22.30
N ASN A 43 -8.32 -3.39 -22.37
CA ASN A 43 -8.90 -2.05 -22.32
C ASN A 43 -8.56 -1.44 -20.94
N ASN A 44 -7.98 -0.22 -20.91
CA ASN A 44 -7.66 0.51 -19.68
C ASN A 44 -8.92 1.09 -18.98
N GLU A 45 -10.08 0.49 -19.21
CA GLU A 45 -11.35 0.90 -18.63
C GLU A 45 -11.49 0.30 -17.23
N VAL A 46 -11.72 1.18 -16.25
CA VAL A 46 -11.96 0.77 -14.87
C VAL A 46 -13.32 0.09 -14.79
N LEU A 47 -13.32 -1.17 -14.34
CA LEU A 47 -14.49 -1.98 -14.17
C LEU A 47 -15.31 -1.52 -12.96
N THR A 48 -16.63 -1.54 -13.12
CA THR A 48 -17.58 -1.38 -12.02
C THR A 48 -17.59 -2.61 -11.12
N SER A 49 -18.05 -2.46 -9.88
CA SER A 49 -18.23 -3.58 -8.95
C SER A 49 -19.13 -4.69 -9.48
N SER A 50 -20.14 -4.36 -10.29
CA SER A 50 -20.99 -5.37 -10.95
C SER A 50 -20.20 -6.18 -11.98
N GLN A 51 -19.41 -5.52 -12.82
CA GLN A 51 -18.57 -6.21 -13.82
C GLN A 51 -17.52 -7.11 -13.15
N ILE A 52 -16.91 -6.66 -12.05
CA ILE A 52 -15.96 -7.45 -11.27
C ILE A 52 -16.64 -8.68 -10.65
N PHE A 53 -17.86 -8.51 -10.11
CA PHE A 53 -18.65 -9.61 -9.57
C PHE A 53 -19.03 -10.63 -10.67
N ASP A 54 -19.54 -10.13 -11.80
CA ASP A 54 -19.98 -10.96 -12.93
C ASP A 54 -18.81 -11.68 -13.64
N ALA A 55 -17.56 -11.26 -13.40
CA ALA A 55 -16.37 -11.92 -13.91
C ALA A 55 -16.10 -13.31 -13.28
N GLY A 56 -16.79 -13.68 -12.20
CA GLY A 56 -16.74 -15.04 -11.64
C GLY A 56 -15.40 -15.41 -10.98
N ILE A 57 -14.72 -14.44 -10.36
CA ILE A 57 -13.46 -14.63 -9.63
C ILE A 57 -13.72 -15.06 -8.18
N GLU A 58 -14.16 -16.31 -7.97
CA GLU A 58 -14.69 -16.80 -6.69
C GLU A 58 -13.72 -16.72 -5.50
N ASP A 59 -12.41 -16.82 -5.75
CA ASP A 59 -11.36 -16.71 -4.72
C ASP A 59 -11.08 -15.26 -4.28
N TRP A 60 -11.63 -14.27 -4.99
CA TRP A 60 -11.28 -12.86 -4.86
C TRP A 60 -12.41 -12.04 -4.27
N ARG A 61 -12.08 -11.02 -3.46
CA ARG A 61 -13.04 -10.06 -2.90
C ARG A 61 -12.63 -8.64 -3.28
N GLN A 62 -13.57 -7.88 -3.83
CA GLN A 62 -13.38 -6.44 -3.97
C GLN A 62 -13.55 -5.78 -2.61
N LEU A 63 -12.51 -5.09 -2.13
CA LEU A 63 -12.49 -4.41 -0.85
C LEU A 63 -11.96 -2.99 -1.07
N ALA A 64 -12.81 -1.98 -0.87
CA ALA A 64 -12.48 -0.55 -1.00
C ALA A 64 -11.72 -0.18 -2.29
N GLY A 65 -12.10 -0.78 -3.43
CA GLY A 65 -11.48 -0.53 -4.73
C GLY A 65 -10.82 -1.77 -5.35
N PRO A 66 -9.62 -2.19 -4.90
CA PRO A 66 -8.89 -3.33 -5.43
C PRO A 66 -9.60 -4.66 -5.17
N ILE A 67 -9.19 -5.70 -5.90
CA ILE A 67 -9.53 -7.09 -5.58
C ILE A 67 -8.40 -7.75 -4.78
N ARG A 68 -8.77 -8.57 -3.80
CA ARG A 68 -7.82 -9.28 -2.94
C ARG A 68 -8.16 -10.75 -2.85
N ALA A 69 -7.14 -11.59 -2.80
CA ALA A 69 -7.25 -13.01 -2.46
C ALA A 69 -6.22 -13.37 -1.39
N ARG A 70 -6.60 -14.28 -0.49
CA ARG A 70 -5.72 -14.79 0.55
C ARG A 70 -5.63 -16.30 0.46
N PHE A 71 -4.42 -16.80 0.44
CA PHE A 71 -4.10 -18.22 0.34
C PHE A 71 -3.27 -18.62 1.57
N PRO A 72 -3.90 -19.25 2.58
CA PRO A 72 -3.17 -19.82 3.71
C PRO A 72 -2.16 -20.85 3.23
N THR A 73 -0.98 -20.88 3.85
CA THR A 73 0.06 -21.88 3.56
C THR A 73 0.48 -22.60 4.82
N ASP A 74 0.93 -23.85 4.68
CA ASP A 74 1.37 -24.69 5.79
C ASP A 74 2.67 -24.15 6.41
N ASP A 75 3.54 -23.61 5.57
CA ASP A 75 4.78 -22.95 5.98
C ASP A 75 5.19 -21.82 5.03
N PHE A 76 6.26 -21.12 5.41
CA PHE A 76 6.80 -19.99 4.65
C PHE A 76 7.41 -20.41 3.31
N THR A 77 7.95 -21.64 3.21
CA THR A 77 8.57 -22.15 1.98
C THR A 77 7.53 -22.42 0.92
N GLN A 78 6.39 -23.02 1.28
CA GLN A 78 5.26 -23.19 0.37
C GLN A 78 4.76 -21.83 -0.13
N GLY A 79 4.63 -20.85 0.76
CA GLY A 79 4.29 -19.47 0.39
C GLY A 79 5.28 -18.86 -0.59
N LEU A 80 6.59 -19.00 -0.35
CA LEU A 80 7.63 -18.48 -1.25
C LEU A 80 7.59 -19.13 -2.64
N VAL A 81 7.35 -20.44 -2.72
CA VAL A 81 7.19 -21.16 -4.00
C VAL A 81 5.98 -20.61 -4.77
N PHE A 82 4.85 -20.42 -4.08
CA PHE A 82 3.65 -19.85 -4.69
C PHE A 82 3.86 -18.41 -5.16
N VAL A 83 4.52 -17.57 -4.36
CA VAL A 83 4.89 -16.19 -4.75
C VAL A 83 5.77 -16.16 -6.00
N ASN A 84 6.75 -17.06 -6.12
CA ASN A 84 7.57 -17.15 -7.34
C ASN A 84 6.72 -17.47 -8.58
N ALA A 85 5.77 -18.41 -8.45
CA ALA A 85 4.87 -18.75 -9.55
C ALA A 85 3.97 -17.56 -9.95
N ILE A 86 3.47 -16.81 -8.97
CA ILE A 86 2.73 -15.56 -9.22
C ILE A 86 3.63 -14.55 -9.94
N GLY A 87 4.87 -14.35 -9.49
CA GLY A 87 5.83 -13.43 -10.10
C GLY A 87 6.11 -13.75 -11.57
N GLU A 88 6.26 -15.04 -11.91
CA GLU A 88 6.41 -15.47 -13.31
C GLU A 88 5.16 -15.18 -14.15
N ALA A 89 3.96 -15.39 -13.60
CA ALA A 89 2.71 -15.08 -14.28
C ALA A 89 2.55 -13.57 -14.50
N ALA A 90 2.82 -12.77 -13.47
CA ALA A 90 2.81 -11.31 -13.52
C ALA A 90 3.78 -10.76 -14.58
N GLN A 91 5.00 -11.30 -14.63
CA GLN A 91 6.00 -10.91 -15.62
C GLN A 91 5.58 -11.25 -17.06
N LYS A 92 4.92 -12.40 -17.26
CA LYS A 92 4.36 -12.78 -18.58
C LYS A 92 3.20 -11.88 -18.98
N ALA A 93 2.35 -11.51 -18.02
CA ALA A 93 1.23 -10.59 -18.22
C ALA A 93 1.67 -9.12 -18.40
N ASN A 94 2.92 -8.78 -18.09
CA ASN A 94 3.38 -7.39 -17.95
C ASN A 94 2.49 -6.58 -17.00
N HIS A 95 1.98 -7.22 -15.95
CA HIS A 95 1.05 -6.65 -14.99
C HIS A 95 1.41 -7.16 -13.59
N SER A 96 1.68 -6.26 -12.65
CA SER A 96 2.26 -6.62 -11.35
C SER A 96 1.22 -6.53 -10.23
N PRO A 97 1.07 -7.56 -9.40
CA PRO A 97 0.31 -7.50 -8.17
C PRO A 97 1.13 -6.90 -7.01
N ASP A 98 0.43 -6.44 -5.98
CA ASP A 98 1.00 -6.27 -4.64
C ASP A 98 0.87 -7.59 -3.86
N ILE A 99 1.97 -8.08 -3.28
CA ILE A 99 2.01 -9.38 -2.60
C ILE A 99 2.55 -9.23 -1.18
N ALA A 100 1.77 -9.69 -0.21
CA ALA A 100 2.20 -9.85 1.18
C ALA A 100 2.40 -11.33 1.51
N LEU A 101 3.65 -11.76 1.66
CA LEU A 101 4.01 -13.08 2.17
C LEU A 101 4.26 -13.01 3.69
N THR A 102 3.48 -13.78 4.45
CA THR A 102 3.62 -13.89 5.90
C THR A 102 3.81 -15.34 6.30
N SER A 103 4.10 -15.60 7.58
CA SER A 103 4.16 -16.97 8.11
C SER A 103 2.83 -17.73 8.05
N THR A 104 1.72 -17.04 7.74
CA THR A 104 0.36 -17.61 7.73
C THR A 104 -0.22 -17.79 6.33
N GLY A 105 0.51 -17.35 5.30
CA GLY A 105 0.04 -17.40 3.92
C GLY A 105 0.40 -16.18 3.09
N VAL A 106 -0.14 -16.18 1.87
CA VAL A 106 0.07 -15.17 0.83
C VAL A 106 -1.23 -14.39 0.64
N THR A 107 -1.18 -13.08 0.77
CA THR A 107 -2.26 -12.19 0.35
C THR A 107 -1.82 -11.47 -0.92
N VAL A 108 -2.65 -11.50 -1.95
CA VAL A 108 -2.44 -10.83 -3.23
C VAL A 108 -3.48 -9.75 -3.40
N THR A 109 -3.04 -8.56 -3.80
CA THR A 109 -3.90 -7.42 -4.14
C THR A 109 -3.66 -7.04 -5.60
N LEU A 110 -4.74 -6.84 -6.34
CA LEU A 110 -4.71 -6.42 -7.75
C LEU A 110 -5.52 -5.14 -7.93
N SER A 111 -4.88 -4.18 -8.58
CA SER A 111 -5.44 -2.93 -9.06
C SER A 111 -4.43 -2.29 -10.01
N SER A 112 -4.92 -1.62 -11.04
CA SER A 112 -4.07 -0.92 -11.99
C SER A 112 -3.75 0.49 -11.50
N HIS A 113 -2.57 0.66 -10.88
CA HIS A 113 -2.14 1.94 -10.28
C HIS A 113 -2.18 3.13 -11.24
N GLY A 114 -1.93 2.92 -12.53
CA GLY A 114 -1.93 3.99 -13.53
C GLY A 114 -3.30 4.59 -13.84
N VAL A 115 -4.37 3.81 -13.64
CA VAL A 115 -5.77 4.25 -13.88
C VAL A 115 -6.60 4.32 -12.61
N GLY A 116 -6.08 3.83 -11.48
CA GLY A 116 -6.71 3.95 -10.17
C GLY A 116 -7.92 3.02 -9.98
N GLY A 117 -7.84 1.79 -10.49
CA GLY A 117 -8.91 0.80 -10.33
C GLY A 117 -8.62 -0.54 -11.00
N VAL A 118 -9.58 -1.45 -10.89
CA VAL A 118 -9.48 -2.81 -11.46
C VAL A 118 -9.87 -2.76 -12.94
N ILE A 119 -9.03 -3.31 -13.81
CA ILE A 119 -9.30 -3.45 -15.26
C ILE A 119 -9.32 -4.94 -15.67
N ASP A 120 -9.53 -5.22 -16.96
CA ASP A 120 -9.57 -6.59 -17.48
C ASP A 120 -8.27 -7.38 -17.21
N ASP A 121 -7.11 -6.72 -17.26
CA ASP A 121 -5.81 -7.34 -16.98
C ASP A 121 -5.69 -7.81 -15.51
N ASP A 122 -6.28 -7.06 -14.57
CA ASP A 122 -6.39 -7.48 -13.16
C ASP A 122 -7.25 -8.75 -13.04
N ILE A 123 -8.37 -8.82 -13.76
CA ILE A 123 -9.26 -9.99 -13.77
C ILE A 123 -8.56 -11.21 -14.40
N ALA A 124 -7.82 -11.02 -15.49
CA ALA A 124 -7.08 -12.08 -16.15
C ALA A 124 -5.98 -12.65 -15.24
N LEU A 125 -5.21 -11.77 -14.60
CA LEU A 125 -4.17 -12.19 -13.66
C LEU A 125 -4.77 -12.85 -12.41
N ALA A 126 -5.91 -12.35 -11.89
CA ALA A 126 -6.63 -12.96 -10.77
C ALA A 126 -6.99 -14.42 -11.04
N ARG A 127 -7.55 -14.71 -12.22
CA ARG A 127 -7.89 -16.08 -12.64
C ARG A 127 -6.64 -16.96 -12.72
N ARG A 128 -5.56 -16.46 -13.32
CA ARG A 128 -4.31 -17.22 -13.44
C ARG A 128 -3.71 -17.55 -12.07
N ILE A 129 -3.79 -16.63 -11.12
CA ILE A 129 -3.32 -16.85 -9.75
C ILE A 129 -4.17 -17.89 -9.02
N SER A 130 -5.50 -17.87 -9.20
CA SER A 130 -6.39 -18.92 -8.68
C SER A 130 -6.05 -20.31 -9.23
N GLU A 131 -5.73 -20.43 -10.52
CA GLU A 131 -5.26 -21.68 -11.11
C GLU A 131 -3.94 -22.15 -10.48
N LEU A 132 -2.97 -21.25 -10.34
CA LEU A 132 -1.68 -21.55 -9.68
C LEU A 132 -1.87 -21.99 -8.23
N ALA A 133 -2.82 -21.37 -7.50
CA ALA A 133 -3.15 -21.77 -6.14
C ALA A 133 -3.72 -23.19 -6.11
N ALA A 134 -4.65 -23.51 -7.01
CA ALA A 134 -5.22 -24.86 -7.13
C ALA A 134 -4.17 -25.91 -7.51
N GLU A 135 -3.25 -25.59 -8.45
CA GLU A 135 -2.10 -26.42 -8.82
C GLU A 135 -1.18 -26.69 -7.61
N ALA A 136 -1.03 -25.70 -6.71
CA ALA A 136 -0.26 -25.79 -5.48
C ALA A 136 -1.03 -26.42 -4.30
N GLY A 137 -2.31 -26.78 -4.49
CA GLY A 137 -3.17 -27.34 -3.43
C GLY A 137 -3.62 -26.32 -2.38
N LEU A 138 -3.56 -25.02 -2.71
CA LEU A 138 -3.97 -23.92 -1.83
C LEU A 138 -5.41 -23.52 -2.11
N ALA A 139 -6.26 -23.56 -1.09
CA ALA A 139 -7.62 -23.03 -1.17
C ALA A 139 -7.65 -21.57 -0.70
N ALA A 140 -8.42 -20.72 -1.37
CA ALA A 140 -8.59 -19.34 -0.95
C ALA A 140 -9.39 -19.25 0.35
N ASP A 141 -8.90 -18.43 1.29
CA ASP A 141 -9.64 -18.02 2.48
C ASP A 141 -10.24 -16.64 2.26
N THR A 142 -11.46 -16.65 1.73
CA THR A 142 -12.19 -15.41 1.44
C THR A 142 -12.87 -14.80 2.66
N ALA A 143 -13.00 -15.56 3.75
CA ALA A 143 -13.73 -15.14 4.95
C ALA A 143 -12.87 -14.31 5.90
N SER A 144 -11.55 -14.50 5.90
CA SER A 144 -10.64 -13.71 6.74
C SER A 144 -10.21 -12.39 6.12
N LEU A 145 -10.55 -12.15 4.85
CA LEU A 145 -10.28 -10.87 4.19
C LEU A 145 -11.15 -9.77 4.82
N MET A 146 -10.50 -8.74 5.34
CA MET A 146 -11.12 -7.47 5.70
C MET A 146 -10.21 -6.31 5.29
N GLN A 147 -10.81 -5.16 5.02
CA GLN A 147 -10.09 -3.89 4.93
C GLN A 147 -10.71 -2.92 5.92
N ALA A 148 -9.88 -2.38 6.80
CA ALA A 148 -10.27 -1.32 7.70
C ALA A 148 -9.92 0.03 7.08
N GLU A 149 -10.85 0.97 7.18
CA GLU A 149 -10.68 2.37 6.83
C GLU A 149 -10.99 3.20 8.08
N PHE A 150 -10.26 4.30 8.24
CA PHE A 150 -10.47 5.23 9.34
C PHE A 150 -10.98 6.54 8.75
N ALA A 151 -12.09 7.03 9.29
CA ALA A 151 -12.64 8.33 8.93
C ALA A 151 -12.37 9.30 10.08
N LEU A 152 -11.86 10.49 9.77
CA LEU A 152 -11.86 11.61 10.69
C LEU A 152 -12.98 12.58 10.31
N ASP A 153 -13.84 12.85 11.29
CA ASP A 153 -14.90 13.86 11.14
C ASP A 153 -14.27 15.25 11.31
N THR A 154 -14.12 15.99 10.22
CA THR A 154 -13.43 17.29 10.18
C THR A 154 -14.09 18.23 9.17
N GLY A 155 -14.19 19.52 9.54
CA GLY A 155 -14.58 20.59 8.62
C GLY A 155 -13.40 21.15 7.81
N SER A 156 -12.20 20.57 7.95
CA SER A 156 -10.96 21.05 7.34
C SER A 156 -10.16 19.95 6.64
N GLY A 157 -10.87 19.05 5.94
CA GLY A 157 -10.30 17.90 5.23
C GLY A 157 -9.00 18.19 4.46
N ASP A 158 -8.92 19.26 3.67
CA ASP A 158 -7.70 19.61 2.91
C ASP A 158 -6.46 19.85 3.80
N ARG A 159 -6.64 20.47 4.97
CA ARG A 159 -5.54 20.73 5.91
C ARG A 159 -5.20 19.48 6.72
N ALA A 160 -6.22 18.72 7.12
CA ALA A 160 -6.03 17.43 7.77
C ALA A 160 -5.26 16.47 6.84
N ALA A 161 -5.64 16.37 5.57
CA ALA A 161 -4.94 15.58 4.56
C ALA A 161 -3.45 15.89 4.50
N SER A 162 -3.09 17.17 4.45
CA SER A 162 -1.68 17.60 4.44
C SER A 162 -0.94 17.18 5.71
N PHE A 163 -1.55 17.39 6.88
CA PHE A 163 -0.96 16.99 8.16
C PHE A 163 -0.76 15.48 8.27
N TYR A 164 -1.78 14.68 7.98
CA TYR A 164 -1.71 13.22 8.10
C TYR A 164 -0.85 12.59 6.99
N ALA A 165 -0.77 13.18 5.79
CA ALA A 165 0.21 12.80 4.76
C ALA A 165 1.63 12.89 5.31
N ALA A 166 1.97 14.05 5.88
CA ALA A 166 3.27 14.28 6.50
C ALA A 166 3.51 13.37 7.72
N LEU A 167 2.49 13.16 8.56
CA LEU A 167 2.56 12.31 9.75
C LEU A 167 2.80 10.84 9.41
N LEU A 168 2.20 10.33 8.33
CA LEU A 168 2.26 8.91 7.95
C LEU A 168 3.34 8.62 6.91
N GLY A 169 3.86 9.65 6.23
CA GLY A 169 4.75 9.46 5.08
C GLY A 169 3.99 8.94 3.86
N SER A 170 2.72 9.31 3.75
CA SER A 170 1.79 8.91 2.68
C SER A 170 1.47 10.10 1.78
N GLU A 171 0.79 9.85 0.67
CA GLU A 171 0.37 10.90 -0.27
C GLU A 171 -1.17 10.95 -0.38
N PRO A 172 -1.77 12.14 -0.55
CA PRO A 172 -3.18 12.26 -0.90
C PRO A 172 -3.46 11.63 -2.27
N ALA A 173 -4.50 10.79 -2.36
CA ALA A 173 -4.91 10.08 -3.56
C ALA A 173 -6.24 10.59 -4.14
N GLY A 174 -6.57 10.13 -5.35
CA GLY A 174 -7.77 10.55 -6.10
C GLY A 174 -8.92 9.55 -6.16
N VAL A 175 -8.78 8.34 -5.60
CA VAL A 175 -9.81 7.26 -5.71
C VAL A 175 -11.08 7.61 -4.93
N HIS A 176 -10.92 8.32 -3.82
CA HIS A 176 -12.00 8.88 -3.03
C HIS A 176 -11.78 10.39 -2.99
N SER A 177 -12.66 11.14 -3.66
CA SER A 177 -12.57 12.60 -3.80
C SER A 177 -12.54 13.29 -2.43
N GLY A 178 -11.54 14.13 -2.17
CA GLY A 178 -11.41 14.87 -0.90
C GLY A 178 -10.02 14.86 -0.26
N GLY A 179 -9.01 14.29 -0.92
CA GLY A 179 -7.63 14.24 -0.37
C GLY A 179 -7.40 13.08 0.59
N ASP A 180 -8.11 11.97 0.39
CA ASP A 180 -7.94 10.76 1.19
C ASP A 180 -6.52 10.21 1.06
N LEU A 181 -6.01 9.64 2.14
CA LEU A 181 -4.63 9.18 2.20
C LEU A 181 -4.54 7.72 1.83
N VAL A 182 -3.68 7.44 0.85
CA VAL A 182 -3.27 6.10 0.47
C VAL A 182 -1.76 6.01 0.68
N ASP A 183 -1.32 4.95 1.33
CA ASP A 183 0.11 4.67 1.39
C ASP A 183 0.58 4.09 0.05
N PRO A 184 1.44 4.80 -0.70
CA PRO A 184 1.94 4.31 -1.98
C PRO A 184 2.85 3.09 -1.85
N THR A 185 3.33 2.79 -0.64
CA THR A 185 4.23 1.66 -0.37
C THR A 185 3.49 0.38 0.04
N GLY A 186 2.18 0.46 0.33
CA GLY A 186 1.37 -0.66 0.77
C GLY A 186 1.69 -1.17 2.19
N GLN A 187 2.50 -0.46 2.97
CA GLN A 187 2.78 -0.77 4.38
C GLN A 187 1.55 -0.50 5.26
N MET A 188 0.82 0.57 4.97
CA MET A 188 -0.48 0.90 5.54
C MET A 188 -1.57 0.53 4.53
N ASN A 189 -1.99 -0.73 4.58
CA ASN A 189 -3.13 -1.24 3.80
C ASN A 189 -4.50 -0.64 4.20
N SER A 190 -4.51 0.44 4.99
CA SER A 190 -5.69 1.11 5.53
C SER A 190 -5.77 2.54 5.02
N LEU A 191 -6.93 2.90 4.47
CA LEU A 191 -7.24 4.22 3.96
C LEU A 191 -7.68 5.13 5.12
N LEU A 192 -7.15 6.36 5.16
CA LEU A 192 -7.60 7.42 6.07
C LEU A 192 -8.31 8.49 5.25
N TRP A 193 -9.55 8.79 5.60
CA TRP A 193 -10.42 9.71 4.86
C TRP A 193 -11.14 10.71 5.76
N TRP A 194 -11.77 11.70 5.13
CA TRP A 194 -12.36 12.86 5.81
C TRP A 194 -13.87 12.93 5.60
N GLN A 195 -14.61 13.23 6.66
CA GLN A 195 -16.05 13.44 6.60
C GLN A 195 -16.43 14.76 7.25
N GLU A 196 -17.18 15.61 6.55
CA GLU A 196 -17.78 16.77 7.20
C GLU A 196 -18.84 16.31 8.23
N PRO A 197 -18.77 16.79 9.49
CA PRO A 197 -19.78 16.47 10.50
C PRO A 197 -21.17 16.89 10.02
N ARG A 198 -22.15 15.97 10.08
CA ARG A 198 -23.52 16.25 9.67
C ARG A 198 -24.41 16.50 10.88
N GLU A 199 -24.88 17.74 11.04
CA GLU A 199 -25.82 18.12 12.11
C GLU A 199 -27.15 17.37 12.02
N ASN A 200 -27.58 16.99 10.81
CA ASN A 200 -28.83 16.26 10.54
C ASN A 200 -28.59 14.81 10.10
N SER A 201 -27.67 14.10 10.77
CA SER A 201 -27.43 12.69 10.48
C SER A 201 -28.66 11.83 10.83
N ARG A 202 -28.96 10.83 9.98
CA ARG A 202 -29.93 9.76 10.28
C ARG A 202 -29.53 8.99 11.54
N PHE A 203 -28.24 9.01 11.89
CA PHE A 203 -27.65 8.41 13.08
C PHE A 203 -26.78 9.47 13.77
N PRO A 204 -27.36 10.35 14.61
CA PRO A 204 -26.61 11.39 15.31
C PRO A 204 -25.62 10.76 16.30
N LEU A 205 -24.42 11.34 16.40
CA LEU A 205 -23.44 10.93 17.39
C LEU A 205 -23.91 11.30 18.81
N PRO A 206 -23.64 10.46 19.82
CA PRO A 206 -23.89 10.83 21.21
C PRO A 206 -22.98 11.99 21.63
N GLU A 207 -23.39 12.75 22.63
CA GLU A 207 -22.52 13.74 23.27
C GLU A 207 -21.27 13.05 23.85
N SER A 208 -20.10 13.61 23.60
CA SER A 208 -18.83 13.01 24.04
C SER A 208 -18.39 13.59 25.39
N ALA A 209 -18.09 12.72 26.35
CA ALA A 209 -17.53 13.11 27.64
C ALA A 209 -16.03 13.50 27.56
N VAL A 210 -15.35 13.10 26.49
CA VAL A 210 -13.94 13.44 26.22
C VAL A 210 -13.83 14.18 24.87
N PRO A 211 -12.91 15.14 24.73
CA PRO A 211 -12.77 15.88 23.47
C PRO A 211 -12.40 14.99 22.27
N GLN A 212 -11.71 13.89 22.52
CA GLN A 212 -11.27 12.94 21.50
C GLN A 212 -11.27 11.51 22.08
N SER A 213 -11.96 10.60 21.40
CA SER A 213 -12.20 9.22 21.89
C SER A 213 -11.24 8.17 21.32
N TRP A 214 -10.42 8.55 20.34
CA TRP A 214 -9.43 7.68 19.67
C TRP A 214 -8.23 8.53 19.24
N HIS A 215 -7.04 7.97 19.17
CA HIS A 215 -5.87 8.65 18.58
C HIS A 215 -5.10 7.67 17.71
N LEU A 216 -4.29 8.24 16.81
CA LEU A 216 -3.43 7.48 15.90
C LEU A 216 -1.99 7.51 16.42
N ASP A 217 -1.37 6.34 16.53
CA ASP A 217 0.05 6.20 16.82
C ASP A 217 0.81 5.87 15.54
N ALA A 218 1.63 6.81 15.07
CA ALA A 218 2.52 6.63 13.93
C ALA A 218 3.90 6.17 14.43
N TRP A 219 4.21 4.89 14.23
CA TRP A 219 5.52 4.34 14.54
C TRP A 219 6.51 4.64 13.41
N VAL A 220 7.64 5.25 13.78
CA VAL A 220 8.74 5.57 12.86
C VAL A 220 10.03 4.93 13.35
N SER A 221 11.03 4.85 12.48
CA SER A 221 12.36 4.42 12.89
C SER A 221 12.94 5.40 13.92
N HIS A 222 13.81 4.89 14.79
CA HIS A 222 14.37 5.67 15.90
C HIS A 222 15.11 6.95 15.47
N ASP A 223 15.59 7.00 14.23
CA ASP A 223 16.32 8.09 13.61
C ASP A 223 15.45 9.04 12.77
N GLU A 224 14.15 8.74 12.62
CA GLU A 224 13.24 9.51 11.76
C GLU A 224 12.20 10.34 12.52
N ALA A 225 12.11 10.18 13.85
CA ALA A 225 11.14 10.90 14.67
C ALA A 225 11.22 12.43 14.50
N GLU A 226 12.42 13.01 14.55
CA GLU A 226 12.59 14.47 14.42
C GLU A 226 12.19 14.98 13.04
N ASN A 227 12.56 14.28 11.98
CA ASN A 227 12.17 14.61 10.61
C ASN A 227 10.66 14.52 10.43
N ARG A 228 10.03 13.49 11.00
CA ARG A 228 8.58 13.30 10.93
C ARG A 228 7.83 14.40 11.66
N ILE A 229 8.30 14.78 12.85
CA ILE A 229 7.74 15.90 13.62
C ILE A 229 7.84 17.19 12.79
N ALA A 230 9.04 17.50 12.26
CA ALA A 230 9.26 18.70 11.48
C ALA A 230 8.34 18.77 10.24
N ALA A 231 8.15 17.66 9.53
CA ALA A 231 7.23 17.58 8.39
C ALA A 231 5.78 17.83 8.80
N ALA A 232 5.31 17.20 9.89
CA ALA A 232 3.95 17.38 10.39
C ALA A 232 3.68 18.83 10.86
N LEU A 233 4.66 19.48 11.49
CA LEU A 233 4.58 20.91 11.85
C LEU A 233 4.52 21.81 10.61
N ALA A 234 5.33 21.54 9.59
CA ALA A 234 5.31 22.27 8.33
C ALA A 234 3.97 22.13 7.58
N ALA A 235 3.29 21.00 7.76
CA ALA A 235 1.95 20.74 7.24
C ALA A 235 0.81 21.37 8.07
N GLY A 236 1.13 22.20 9.07
CA GLY A 236 0.15 22.94 9.87
C GLY A 236 -0.20 22.31 11.21
N GLY A 237 0.49 21.22 11.60
CA GLY A 237 0.36 20.62 12.92
C GLY A 237 1.08 21.42 14.01
N GLN A 238 0.82 21.05 15.27
CA GLN A 238 1.46 21.63 16.44
C GLN A 238 2.03 20.54 17.36
N LEU A 239 3.19 20.80 17.98
CA LEU A 239 3.74 19.93 19.00
C LEU A 239 3.11 20.28 20.35
N VAL A 240 2.35 19.35 20.92
CA VAL A 240 1.67 19.51 22.21
C VAL A 240 2.58 19.12 23.37
N SER A 241 3.34 18.03 23.21
CA SER A 241 4.20 17.52 24.27
C SER A 241 5.32 16.64 23.74
N ASP A 242 6.53 16.87 24.24
CA ASP A 242 7.75 16.09 24.03
C ASP A 242 8.26 15.41 25.32
N LYS A 243 7.51 15.54 26.42
CA LYS A 243 7.93 15.06 27.76
C LYS A 243 8.25 13.56 27.83
N ALA A 244 7.72 12.78 26.89
CA ALA A 244 7.92 11.33 26.81
C ALA A 244 8.98 10.93 25.77
N ALA A 245 9.70 11.89 25.18
CA ALA A 245 10.81 11.63 24.28
C ALA A 245 11.93 10.82 24.98
N PRO A 246 12.61 9.90 24.27
CA PRO A 246 12.47 9.61 22.84
C PRO A 246 11.40 8.56 22.51
N SER A 247 10.56 8.15 23.47
CA SER A 247 9.57 7.09 23.24
C SER A 247 8.42 7.56 22.36
N TYR A 248 7.88 8.75 22.63
CA TYR A 248 6.87 9.38 21.76
C TYR A 248 6.73 10.89 21.98
N TRP A 249 6.14 11.55 20.98
CA TRP A 249 5.76 12.95 20.95
C TRP A 249 4.28 13.06 20.60
N VAL A 250 3.58 14.01 21.21
CA VAL A 250 2.16 14.27 20.95
C VAL A 250 2.04 15.49 20.06
N LEU A 251 1.46 15.29 18.88
CA LEU A 251 1.14 16.34 17.93
C LEU A 251 -0.37 16.55 17.87
N GLU A 252 -0.77 17.73 17.42
CA GLU A 252 -2.16 18.13 17.21
C GLU A 252 -2.33 18.61 15.77
N ASP A 253 -3.40 18.15 15.11
CA ASP A 253 -3.79 18.56 13.78
C ASP A 253 -4.48 19.94 13.80
N PRO A 254 -4.81 20.54 12.64
CA PRO A 254 -5.42 21.87 12.57
C PRO A 254 -6.78 22.04 13.27
N ASP A 255 -7.49 20.95 13.58
CA ASP A 255 -8.80 20.96 14.24
C ASP A 255 -8.72 20.52 15.71
N GLY A 256 -7.52 20.23 16.22
CA GLY A 256 -7.32 19.88 17.62
C GLY A 256 -7.23 18.37 17.90
N ASN A 257 -7.25 17.51 16.86
CA ASN A 257 -7.12 16.08 17.06
C ASN A 257 -5.66 15.70 17.25
N ARG A 258 -5.40 14.86 18.23
CA ARG A 258 -4.06 14.45 18.64
C ARG A 258 -3.66 13.12 18.05
N ALA A 259 -2.40 13.05 17.64
CA ALA A 259 -1.73 11.83 17.21
C ALA A 259 -0.34 11.76 17.84
N CYS A 260 0.20 10.56 17.96
CA CYS A 260 1.57 10.36 18.46
C CYS A 260 2.51 10.01 17.32
N ILE A 261 3.73 10.55 17.37
CA ILE A 261 4.88 9.97 16.68
C ILE A 261 5.60 9.12 17.72
N CYS A 262 5.72 7.82 17.46
CA CYS A 262 6.30 6.83 18.36
C CYS A 262 7.61 6.31 17.76
N ALA A 263 8.62 6.12 18.59
CA ALA A 263 9.89 5.54 18.16
C ALA A 263 10.31 4.42 19.12
N PRO A 264 10.92 3.34 18.63
CA PRO A 264 11.46 2.32 19.51
C PRO A 264 12.59 2.93 20.34
N MET A 265 12.58 2.66 21.66
CA MET A 265 13.67 3.09 22.52
C MET A 265 14.97 2.41 22.12
N VAL A 266 15.99 3.20 21.79
CA VAL A 266 17.35 2.71 21.58
C VAL A 266 18.15 3.10 22.82
N HIS A 267 18.64 2.08 23.55
CA HIS A 267 19.51 2.25 24.72
C HIS A 267 20.97 2.49 24.33
#